data_AF-A0A382Z8L6-F1
#
_entry.id   AF-A0A382Z8L6-F1
#
_cell.length_a   1.000
_cell.length_b   1.000
_cell.length_c   1.000
_cell.angle_alpha   90.00
_cell.angle_beta   90.00
_cell.angle_gamma   90.00
#
_symmetry.space_group_name_H-M   'P 1'
#
loop_
_entity.id
_entity.type
_entity.pdbx_description
1 polymer ?
#
loop_
_entity_poly.entity_id
_entity_poly.type
_entity_poly.pdbx_seq_one_letter_code
_entity_poly.pdbx_strand_id
1 'polypeptide(L)'
;KHLNAVLKTLRNDAVLKSSSYCLLFDLKLQQMMTSEEVDSGECSEEFFEKPDSLKPHEFPEDLILREAQLAGSSNLVSGAINEFLEVHINSSGFVSPFMLVFSLPDVSRSWIIETKGIMGKLLIREQ
;
A
#
# COMPACT_ATOMS: atom_id res chain seq x y z
N LYS A 1 8.44 4.89 -7.95
CA LYS A 1 8.15 6.35 -7.98
C LYS A 1 6.66 6.65 -7.71
N HIS A 2 5.73 5.94 -8.37
CA HIS A 2 4.28 6.12 -8.20
C HIS A 2 3.80 5.99 -6.74
N LEU A 3 4.14 4.89 -6.04
CA LEU A 3 3.77 4.67 -4.64
C LEU A 3 4.14 5.83 -3.69
N ASN A 4 5.34 6.40 -3.84
CA ASN A 4 5.75 7.57 -3.05
C ASN A 4 4.83 8.79 -3.29
N ALA A 5 4.35 8.96 -4.52
CA ALA A 5 3.43 10.06 -4.85
C ALA A 5 2.05 9.81 -4.24
N VAL A 6 1.51 8.59 -4.34
CA VAL A 6 0.24 8.16 -3.72
C VAL A 6 0.27 8.45 -2.21
N LEU A 7 1.27 7.91 -1.50
CA LEU A 7 1.42 8.12 -0.06
C LEU A 7 1.54 9.60 0.31
N LYS A 8 2.29 10.38 -0.47
CA LYS A 8 2.42 11.82 -0.22
C LYS A 8 1.08 12.53 -0.40
N THR A 9 0.31 12.19 -1.43
CA THR A 9 -1.00 12.78 -1.69
C THR A 9 -1.97 12.45 -0.57
N LEU A 10 -2.19 11.16 -0.27
CA LEU A 10 -3.12 10.73 0.76
C LEU A 10 -2.77 11.31 2.14
N ARG A 11 -1.48 11.27 2.51
CA ARG A 11 -1.03 11.83 3.79
C ARG A 11 -1.30 13.33 3.90
N ASN A 12 -0.98 14.08 2.84
CA ASN A 12 -1.21 15.52 2.86
C ASN A 12 -2.70 15.84 2.93
N ASP A 13 -3.53 15.10 2.19
CA ASP A 13 -4.98 15.28 2.20
C ASP A 13 -5.58 14.92 3.57
N ALA A 14 -5.09 13.85 4.20
CA ALA A 14 -5.51 13.42 5.54
C ALA A 14 -5.38 14.53 6.58
N VAL A 15 -4.22 15.20 6.57
CA VAL A 15 -3.93 16.32 7.47
C VAL A 15 -4.79 17.55 7.14
N LEU A 16 -4.97 17.85 5.85
CA LEU A 16 -5.70 19.04 5.42
C LEU A 16 -7.21 18.94 5.67
N LYS A 17 -7.77 17.74 5.49
CA LYS A 17 -9.22 17.48 5.63
C LYS A 17 -9.60 16.91 6.98
N SER A 18 -8.62 16.55 7.82
CA SER A 18 -8.85 15.81 9.06
C SER A 18 -9.60 14.49 8.83
N SER A 19 -9.25 13.79 7.73
CA SER A 19 -9.83 12.52 7.29
C SER A 19 -8.80 11.39 7.36
N SER A 20 -9.27 10.15 7.31
CA SER A 20 -8.43 8.95 7.25
C SER A 20 -8.62 8.24 5.90
N TYR A 21 -7.56 7.60 5.41
CA TYR A 21 -7.53 6.89 4.13
C TYR A 21 -6.89 5.52 4.27
N CYS A 22 -7.19 4.66 3.31
CA CYS A 22 -6.58 3.35 3.15
C CYS A 22 -5.82 3.26 1.83
N LEU A 23 -4.67 2.59 1.89
CA LEU A 23 -3.93 2.12 0.74
C LEU A 23 -3.93 0.60 0.77
N LEU A 24 -4.50 -0.02 -0.25
CA LEU A 24 -4.69 -1.47 -0.34
C LEU A 24 -3.75 -2.04 -1.40
N PHE A 25 -3.13 -3.17 -1.09
CA PHE A 25 -2.33 -3.96 -2.03
C PHE A 25 -2.98 -5.32 -2.23
N ASP A 26 -3.49 -5.58 -3.44
CA ASP A 26 -4.10 -6.85 -3.83
C ASP A 26 -3.04 -7.78 -4.44
N LEU A 27 -2.68 -8.84 -3.72
CA LEU A 27 -1.70 -9.82 -4.18
C LEU A 27 -2.27 -10.77 -5.25
N LYS A 28 -3.59 -10.89 -5.35
CA LYS A 28 -4.24 -11.76 -6.33
C LYS A 28 -4.40 -11.06 -7.67
N LEU A 29 -4.93 -9.85 -7.66
CA LEU A 29 -5.10 -9.03 -8.87
C LEU A 29 -3.83 -8.25 -9.24
N GLN A 30 -2.79 -8.31 -8.40
CA GLN A 30 -1.51 -7.63 -8.61
C GLN A 30 -1.72 -6.14 -8.86
N GLN A 31 -2.42 -5.49 -7.95
CA GLN A 31 -2.74 -4.07 -8.05
C GLN A 31 -2.72 -3.35 -6.71
N MET A 32 -2.73 -2.02 -6.81
CA MET A 32 -2.81 -1.06 -5.74
C MET A 32 -4.12 -0.29 -5.83
N MET A 33 -4.83 -0.10 -4.72
CA MET A 33 -6.07 0.68 -4.67
C MET A 33 -6.04 1.63 -3.49
N THR A 34 -6.87 2.68 -3.54
CA THR A 34 -6.98 3.65 -2.44
C THR A 34 -8.44 3.96 -2.15
N SER A 35 -8.78 4.16 -0.88
CA SER A 35 -10.14 4.48 -0.44
C SER A 35 -10.12 5.35 0.83
N GLU A 36 -11.28 5.85 1.25
CA GLU A 36 -11.45 6.48 2.56
C GLU A 36 -11.62 5.42 3.66
N GLU A 37 -11.28 5.80 4.89
CA GLU A 37 -11.68 5.05 6.08
C GLU A 37 -13.07 5.55 6.51
N VAL A 38 -14.01 4.63 6.72
CA VAL A 38 -15.37 4.98 7.18
C VAL A 38 -15.40 5.12 8.71
N ASP A 39 -16.49 5.65 9.27
CA ASP A 39 -16.60 5.93 10.71
C ASP A 39 -16.39 4.71 11.64
N SER A 40 -16.51 3.48 11.11
CA SER A 40 -16.19 2.25 11.86
C SER A 40 -14.68 2.01 12.04
N GLY A 41 -13.83 2.76 11.33
CA GLY A 41 -12.39 2.53 11.23
C GLY A 41 -11.99 1.53 10.13
N GLU A 42 -12.95 1.01 9.36
CA GLU A 42 -12.69 0.08 8.25
C GLU A 42 -12.43 0.84 6.94
N CYS A 43 -11.68 0.21 6.04
CA CYS A 43 -11.47 0.73 4.70
C CYS A 43 -12.75 0.61 3.86
N SER A 44 -13.14 1.70 3.20
CA SER A 44 -14.29 1.70 2.29
C SER A 44 -14.05 0.77 1.10
N GLU A 45 -15.11 0.10 0.66
CA GLU A 45 -15.17 -0.68 -0.59
C GLU A 45 -15.29 0.23 -1.84
N GLU A 46 -15.52 1.54 -1.64
CA GLU A 46 -15.52 2.54 -2.71
C GLU A 46 -14.11 3.08 -2.95
N PHE A 47 -13.47 2.58 -4.00
CA PHE A 47 -12.12 3.01 -4.39
C PHE A 47 -12.14 4.32 -5.17
N PHE A 48 -11.07 5.12 -4.99
CA PHE A 48 -10.92 6.36 -5.72
C PHE A 48 -10.70 6.11 -7.20
N GLU A 49 -11.47 6.78 -8.06
CA GLU A 49 -11.25 6.81 -9.52
C GLU A 49 -10.57 8.11 -9.97
N LYS A 50 -10.52 9.12 -9.10
CA LYS A 50 -9.91 10.42 -9.34
C LYS A 50 -9.25 10.98 -8.08
N PRO A 51 -8.18 11.79 -8.22
CA PRO A 51 -7.43 12.07 -9.44
C PRO A 51 -6.68 10.84 -9.98
N ASP A 52 -6.13 10.91 -11.21
CA ASP A 52 -5.40 9.80 -11.86
C ASP A 52 -4.27 9.21 -11.02
N SER A 53 -3.77 9.94 -10.03
CA SER A 53 -2.75 9.44 -9.11
C SER A 53 -3.27 8.50 -8.03
N LEU A 54 -4.59 8.47 -7.77
CA LEU A 54 -5.23 7.65 -6.73
C LEU A 54 -6.07 6.51 -7.30
N LYS A 55 -6.28 6.48 -8.62
CA LYS A 55 -6.98 5.38 -9.27
C LYS A 55 -6.28 4.03 -9.05
N PRO A 56 -7.01 2.90 -9.14
CA PRO A 56 -6.41 1.58 -9.12
C PRO A 56 -5.23 1.49 -10.10
N HIS A 57 -4.12 0.95 -9.60
CA HIS A 57 -2.88 0.82 -10.34
C HIS A 57 -2.46 -0.64 -10.38
N GLU A 58 -2.62 -1.26 -11.55
CA GLU A 58 -2.09 -2.58 -11.84
C GLU A 58 -0.56 -2.55 -11.87
N PHE A 59 0.07 -3.55 -11.25
CA PHE A 59 1.51 -3.74 -11.33
C PHE A 59 1.89 -4.29 -12.71
N PRO A 60 3.07 -3.95 -13.23
CA PRO A 60 3.59 -4.54 -14.45
C PRO A 60 3.62 -6.07 -14.40
N GLU A 61 3.33 -6.75 -15.50
CA GLU A 61 3.28 -8.22 -15.57
C GLU A 61 4.60 -8.90 -15.17
N ASP A 62 5.73 -8.22 -15.36
CA ASP A 62 7.07 -8.67 -15.01
C ASP A 62 7.41 -8.43 -13.52
N LEU A 63 6.51 -7.83 -12.73
CA LEU A 63 6.75 -7.50 -11.34
C LEU A 63 5.64 -8.06 -10.44
N ILE A 64 5.93 -9.18 -9.81
CA ILE A 64 4.96 -9.88 -8.96
C ILE A 64 5.18 -9.49 -7.50
N LEU A 65 4.16 -8.92 -6.86
CA LEU A 65 4.05 -8.78 -5.41
C LEU A 65 3.85 -10.17 -4.79
N ARG A 66 4.88 -10.68 -4.12
CA ARG A 66 4.90 -12.01 -3.50
C ARG A 66 4.42 -11.98 -2.05
N GLU A 67 4.85 -10.96 -1.32
CA GLU A 67 4.59 -10.83 0.10
C GLU A 67 4.25 -9.38 0.42
N ALA A 68 3.30 -9.20 1.33
CA ALA A 68 2.96 -7.92 1.89
C ALA A 68 2.61 -8.09 3.37
N GLN A 69 3.09 -7.19 4.22
CA GLN A 69 2.78 -7.22 5.65
C GLN A 69 2.88 -5.84 6.29
N LEU A 70 2.19 -5.65 7.40
CA LEU A 70 2.46 -4.51 8.29
C LEU A 70 3.76 -4.76 9.05
N ALA A 71 4.54 -3.70 9.29
CA ALA A 71 5.77 -3.85 10.06
C ALA A 71 5.42 -4.17 11.52
N GLY A 72 6.00 -5.26 12.05
CA GLY A 72 5.74 -5.72 13.41
C GLY A 72 4.57 -6.70 13.55
N SER A 73 3.83 -7.01 12.47
CA SER A 73 2.90 -8.14 12.46
C SER A 73 3.63 -9.44 12.10
N SER A 74 3.35 -10.53 12.83
CA SER A 74 3.79 -11.88 12.47
C SER A 74 2.93 -12.53 11.38
N ASN A 75 1.87 -11.84 10.94
CA ASN A 75 0.93 -12.33 9.95
C ASN A 75 1.45 -11.96 8.56
N LEU A 76 2.16 -12.89 7.94
CA LEU A 76 2.52 -12.83 6.53
C LEU A 76 1.26 -13.05 5.70
N VAL A 77 0.94 -12.11 4.82
CA VAL A 77 -0.03 -12.34 3.74
C VAL A 77 0.74 -13.01 2.60
N SER A 78 0.35 -14.24 2.23
CA SER A 78 1.09 -15.13 1.32
C SER A 78 0.15 -15.97 0.44
N GLY A 79 -0.14 -15.44 -0.75
CA GLY A 79 -0.83 -16.03 -1.89
C GLY A 79 -2.24 -16.66 -1.76
N ALA A 80 -2.81 -16.90 -0.58
CA ALA A 80 -3.83 -17.95 -0.42
C ALA A 80 -5.30 -17.49 -0.40
N ILE A 81 -5.76 -16.52 0.41
CA ILE A 81 -7.21 -16.25 0.55
C ILE A 81 -7.47 -14.79 1.00
N ASN A 82 -8.16 -13.99 0.16
CA ASN A 82 -8.48 -12.56 0.36
C ASN A 82 -7.31 -11.71 0.87
N GLU A 83 -6.31 -11.58 0.01
CA GLU A 83 -5.01 -11.05 0.38
C GLU A 83 -4.82 -9.61 -0.04
N PHE A 84 -5.56 -8.75 0.65
CA PHE A 84 -5.26 -7.34 0.65
C PHE A 84 -4.38 -7.04 1.85
N LEU A 85 -3.26 -6.36 1.64
CA LEU A 85 -2.63 -5.62 2.72
C LEU A 85 -3.30 -4.26 2.80
N GLU A 86 -3.94 -3.97 3.93
CA GLU A 86 -4.51 -2.66 4.24
C GLU A 86 -3.51 -1.81 5.02
N VAL A 87 -3.15 -0.66 4.45
CA VAL A 87 -2.28 0.32 5.08
C VAL A 87 -3.09 1.56 5.39
N HIS A 88 -3.30 1.81 6.69
CA HIS A 88 -4.01 2.99 7.16
C HIS A 88 -3.14 4.25 7.14
N ILE A 89 -3.78 5.36 6.78
CA ILE A 89 -3.22 6.71 6.78
C ILE A 89 -4.21 7.60 7.54
N ASN A 90 -3.91 7.94 8.79
CA ASN A 90 -4.85 8.67 9.62
C ASN A 90 -4.74 10.20 9.44
N SER A 91 -5.68 10.93 10.03
CA SER A 91 -5.77 12.40 9.98
C SER A 91 -4.55 13.18 10.51
N SER A 92 -3.63 12.53 11.23
CA SER A 92 -2.34 13.14 11.63
C SER A 92 -1.26 13.06 10.55
N GLY A 93 -1.53 12.34 9.46
CA GLY A 93 -0.55 12.00 8.43
C GLY A 93 0.39 10.86 8.84
N PHE A 94 0.03 10.10 9.87
CA PHE A 94 0.71 8.85 10.21
C PHE A 94 0.34 7.79 9.18
N VAL A 95 1.34 7.07 8.69
CA VAL A 95 1.18 5.94 7.76
C VAL A 95 1.57 4.67 8.51
N SER A 96 0.66 3.69 8.57
CA SER A 96 0.94 2.38 9.16
C SER A 96 2.17 1.77 8.51
N PRO A 97 3.21 1.38 9.29
CA PRO A 97 4.40 0.83 8.70
C PRO A 97 4.13 -0.48 7.96
N PHE A 98 4.77 -0.70 6.81
CA PHE A 98 4.54 -1.87 5.97
C PHE A 98 5.80 -2.27 5.19
N MET A 99 5.80 -3.52 4.72
CA MET A 99 6.83 -4.10 3.86
C MET A 99 6.15 -4.85 2.71
N LEU A 100 6.72 -4.69 1.51
CA LEU A 100 6.33 -5.37 0.28
C LEU A 100 7.55 -6.07 -0.30
N VAL A 101 7.35 -7.28 -0.81
CA VAL A 101 8.37 -8.04 -1.53
C VAL A 101 7.89 -8.26 -2.95
N PHE A 102 8.56 -7.60 -3.90
CA PHE A 102 8.35 -7.82 -5.31
C PHE A 102 9.44 -8.73 -5.87
N SER A 103 9.13 -9.46 -6.93
CA SER A 103 10.11 -10.27 -7.66
C SER A 103 9.76 -10.37 -9.14
N LEU A 104 10.76 -10.72 -9.95
CA LEU A 104 10.50 -11.20 -11.31
C LEU A 104 9.73 -12.55 -11.27
N PRO A 105 9.02 -12.92 -12.35
CA PRO A 105 8.27 -14.17 -12.39
C PRO A 105 9.13 -15.41 -12.14
N ASP A 106 10.38 -15.38 -12.60
CA ASP A 106 11.39 -16.44 -12.45
C ASP A 106 12.16 -16.39 -11.12
N VAL A 107 11.85 -15.39 -10.26
CA VAL A 107 12.49 -15.18 -8.94
C VAL A 107 14.00 -14.91 -9.04
N SER A 108 14.50 -14.55 -10.23
CA SER A 108 15.93 -14.26 -10.42
C SER A 108 16.38 -12.96 -9.71
N ARG A 109 15.42 -12.06 -9.45
CA ARG A 109 15.62 -10.81 -8.69
C ARG A 109 14.41 -10.52 -7.83
N SER A 110 14.66 -9.95 -6.66
CA SER A 110 13.62 -9.44 -5.77
C SER A 110 13.98 -8.07 -5.20
N TRP A 111 12.94 -7.32 -4.88
CA TRP A 111 13.02 -6.00 -4.28
C TRP A 111 12.12 -5.92 -3.07
N ILE A 112 12.68 -5.42 -1.98
CA ILE A 112 11.96 -5.12 -0.75
C ILE A 112 11.68 -3.63 -0.72
N ILE A 113 10.41 -3.26 -0.57
CA ILE A 113 9.98 -1.90 -0.31
C ILE A 113 9.45 -1.87 1.12
N GLU A 114 10.00 -1.01 1.96
CA GLU A 114 9.56 -0.86 3.35
C GLU A 114 9.36 0.61 3.70
N THR A 115 8.46 0.89 4.64
CA THR A 115 8.39 2.22 5.23
C THR A 115 9.40 2.38 6.36
N LYS A 116 10.00 3.57 6.42
CA LYS A 116 10.90 4.00 7.48
C LYS A 116 10.32 5.20 8.23
N GLY A 117 10.10 4.99 9.53
CA GLY A 117 9.57 6.00 10.44
C GLY A 117 8.10 6.34 10.20
N ILE A 118 7.57 7.23 11.02
CA ILE A 118 6.13 7.52 11.13
C ILE A 118 5.52 8.28 9.92
N MET A 119 6.38 8.86 9.06
CA MET A 119 5.94 9.66 7.91
C MET A 119 5.76 8.84 6.62
N GLY A 120 5.94 7.51 6.68
CA GLY A 120 5.78 6.63 5.53
C GLY A 120 6.85 6.82 4.44
N LYS A 121 8.09 7.20 4.79
CA LYS A 121 9.17 7.31 3.79
C LYS A 121 9.53 5.91 3.30
N LEU A 122 9.57 5.69 2.00
CA LEU A 122 9.93 4.39 1.45
C LEU A 122 11.44 4.22 1.31
N LEU A 123 11.93 3.05 1.72
CA LEU A 123 13.22 2.52 1.35
C LEU A 123 13.02 1.36 0.38
N ILE A 124 13.92 1.25 -0.60
CA ILE A 124 13.93 0.17 -1.58
C ILE A 124 15.29 -0.52 -1.48
N ARG A 125 15.29 -1.85 -1.41
CA ARG A 125 16.50 -2.68 -1.37
C ARG A 125 16.33 -3.81 -2.38
N GLU A 126 17.35 -4.05 -3.20
CA GLU A 126 17.45 -5.26 -4.01
C GLU A 126 18.10 -6.37 -3.17
N GLN A 127 17.66 -7.62 -3.37
CA GLN A 127 18.15 -8.79 -2.65
C GLN A 127 19.00 -9.69 -3.54
#